data_AF-A0A9D7TTF6-F1
#
_entry.id   AF-A0A9D7TTF6-F1
#
_cell.length_a   1.000
_cell.length_b   1.000
_cell.length_c   1.000
_cell.angle_alpha   90.00
_cell.angle_beta   90.00
_cell.angle_gamma   90.00
#
_symmetry.space_group_name_H-M   'P 1'
#
loop_
_entity.id
_entity.type
_entity.pdbx_description
1 polymer ?
#
loop_
_entity_poly.entity_id
_entity_poly.type
_entity_poly.pdbx_seq_one_letter_code
_entity_poly.pdbx_strand_id
1 'polypeptide(L)'
;MPVFIHLSIMVVDKKVIKKKYKGGISAFKNNYYWGEDTNNQEDDELFAVASMNSDDQDIEELISNGLSFDMELQRSDDFTIVNRYGGALWPVSWLQHDYSFAWHVDADENFIEKAKAVDKMTMEKIADLFEDGINLFSTIRSW
;
A
#
# COMPACT_ATOMS: atom_id res chain seq x y z
N MET A 1 8.79 3.51 -4.02
CA MET A 1 8.97 4.00 -2.62
C MET A 1 8.22 3.08 -1.63
N PRO A 2 8.53 3.07 -0.33
CA PRO A 2 7.72 2.32 0.63
C PRO A 2 6.46 3.08 1.06
N VAL A 3 5.33 2.38 1.09
CA VAL A 3 4.05 2.83 1.65
C VAL A 3 3.90 2.32 3.08
N PHE A 4 3.36 3.15 3.96
CA PHE A 4 3.14 2.77 5.36
C PHE A 4 1.93 1.84 5.49
N ILE A 5 2.08 0.77 6.27
CA ILE A 5 1.01 -0.20 6.55
C ILE A 5 0.13 0.35 7.69
N HIS A 6 -1.02 0.93 7.32
CA HIS A 6 -2.12 1.19 8.27
C HIS A 6 -2.72 -0.13 8.78
N LEU A 7 -3.81 -0.10 9.54
CA LEU A 7 -4.41 -1.33 10.12
C LEU A 7 -4.57 -2.45 9.08
N SER A 8 -5.13 -2.10 7.93
CA SER A 8 -5.12 -2.91 6.71
C SER A 8 -4.92 -2.00 5.50
N ILE A 9 -4.18 -2.48 4.49
CA ILE A 9 -4.05 -1.80 3.20
C ILE A 9 -4.27 -2.80 2.06
N MET A 10 -5.11 -2.45 1.08
CA MET A 10 -5.08 -3.10 -0.23
C MET A 10 -3.97 -2.46 -1.06
N VAL A 11 -3.02 -3.26 -1.53
CA VAL A 11 -1.90 -2.82 -2.35
C VAL A 11 -2.07 -3.33 -3.78
N VAL A 12 -1.87 -2.44 -4.75
CA VAL A 12 -1.99 -2.74 -6.19
C VAL A 12 -0.82 -2.13 -6.96
N ASP A 13 -0.23 -2.90 -7.89
CA ASP A 13 0.77 -2.37 -8.83
C ASP A 13 0.12 -1.37 -9.81
N LYS A 14 0.67 -0.17 -9.92
CA LYS A 14 0.19 0.87 -10.84
C LYS A 14 0.23 0.43 -12.29
N LYS A 15 1.18 -0.42 -12.69
CA LYS A 15 1.25 -1.01 -14.04
C LYS A 15 0.01 -1.87 -14.31
N VAL A 16 -0.46 -2.61 -13.30
CA VAL A 16 -1.69 -3.41 -13.37
C VAL A 16 -2.90 -2.50 -13.53
N ILE A 17 -3.03 -1.44 -12.72
CA ILE A 17 -4.14 -0.47 -12.85
C ILE A 17 -4.17 0.16 -14.24
N LYS A 18 -3.01 0.61 -14.76
CA LYS A 18 -2.91 1.21 -16.09
C LYS A 18 -3.32 0.27 -17.21
N LYS A 19 -3.08 -1.03 -17.06
CA LYS A 19 -3.30 -2.05 -18.09
C LYS A 19 -4.70 -2.67 -18.03
N LYS A 20 -5.21 -2.97 -16.83
CA LYS A 20 -6.39 -3.81 -16.61
C LYS A 20 -7.60 -3.05 -16.08
N TYR A 21 -7.38 -2.03 -15.25
CA TYR A 21 -8.48 -1.34 -14.60
C TYR A 21 -9.27 -0.50 -15.61
N LYS A 22 -10.59 -0.66 -15.62
CA LYS A 22 -11.50 0.05 -16.54
C LYS A 22 -11.40 1.56 -16.28
N GLY A 23 -10.98 2.31 -17.30
CA GLY A 23 -10.72 3.75 -17.18
C GLY A 23 -9.36 4.11 -16.54
N GLY A 24 -8.53 3.10 -16.25
CA GLY A 24 -7.15 3.24 -15.81
C GLY A 24 -6.98 3.96 -14.48
N ILE A 25 -5.83 4.61 -14.31
CA ILE A 25 -5.44 5.31 -13.08
C ILE A 25 -6.46 6.37 -12.67
N SER A 26 -6.96 7.17 -13.60
CA SER A 26 -7.91 8.24 -13.26
C SER A 26 -9.22 7.69 -12.71
N ALA A 27 -9.74 6.61 -13.28
CA ALA A 27 -10.96 5.97 -12.77
C ALA A 27 -10.72 5.32 -11.40
N PHE A 28 -9.59 4.61 -11.24
CA PHE A 28 -9.20 4.02 -9.95
C PHE A 28 -9.13 5.09 -8.85
N LYS A 29 -8.52 6.24 -9.15
CA LYS A 29 -8.42 7.36 -8.19
C LYS A 29 -9.76 8.04 -7.90
N ASN A 30 -10.67 8.09 -8.85
CA ASN A 30 -12.00 8.63 -8.56
C ASN A 30 -12.81 7.68 -7.66
N ASN A 31 -12.61 6.37 -7.80
CA ASN A 31 -13.40 5.37 -7.10
C ASN A 31 -13.02 5.23 -5.62
N TYR A 32 -11.72 5.31 -5.31
CA TYR A 32 -11.20 5.11 -3.96
C TYR A 32 -10.97 6.41 -3.18
N TYR A 33 -11.52 7.54 -3.63
CA TYR A 33 -11.46 8.85 -2.95
C TYR A 33 -10.05 9.25 -2.48
N TRP A 34 -9.31 9.92 -3.36
CA TRP A 34 -7.94 10.35 -3.07
C TRP A 34 -7.95 11.82 -2.64
N GLY A 35 -7.48 12.13 -1.43
CA GLY A 35 -7.52 13.49 -0.87
C GLY A 35 -7.09 13.55 0.60
N GLU A 36 -7.23 14.70 1.25
CA GLU A 36 -6.73 14.96 2.62
C GLU A 36 -7.44 14.13 3.71
N ASP A 37 -8.66 13.65 3.44
CA ASP A 37 -9.47 12.91 4.41
C ASP A 37 -9.24 11.38 4.36
N THR A 38 -8.28 10.89 3.59
CA THR A 38 -7.99 9.44 3.49
C THR A 38 -6.55 9.11 3.84
N ASN A 39 -6.36 7.90 4.39
CA ASN A 39 -5.05 7.31 4.65
C ASN A 39 -4.47 6.59 3.40
N ASN A 40 -5.06 6.84 2.22
CA ASN A 40 -4.62 6.22 0.98
C ASN A 40 -3.26 6.80 0.58
N GLN A 41 -2.38 5.93 0.10
CA GLN A 41 -1.02 6.27 -0.26
C GLN A 41 -0.77 5.88 -1.71
N GLU A 42 -0.11 6.78 -2.43
CA GLU A 42 0.33 6.56 -3.80
C GLU A 42 1.82 6.86 -3.85
N ASP A 43 2.57 6.03 -4.54
CA ASP A 43 3.93 6.34 -4.93
C ASP A 43 4.14 6.06 -6.43
N ASP A 44 5.40 5.88 -6.86
CA ASP A 44 5.72 5.70 -8.27
C ASP A 44 5.29 4.31 -8.81
N GLU A 45 5.23 3.29 -7.96
CA GLU A 45 4.96 1.89 -8.36
C GLU A 45 3.62 1.34 -7.86
N LEU A 46 3.10 1.84 -6.74
CA LEU A 46 2.01 1.26 -5.97
C LEU A 46 0.88 2.26 -5.70
N PHE A 47 -0.32 1.72 -5.62
CA PHE A 47 -1.40 2.29 -4.84
C PHE A 47 -1.61 1.46 -3.57
N ALA A 48 -1.83 2.13 -2.45
CA ALA A 48 -2.23 1.52 -1.19
C ALA A 48 -3.52 2.20 -0.69
N VAL A 49 -4.60 1.43 -0.61
CA VAL A 49 -5.91 1.88 -0.13
C VAL A 49 -6.09 1.39 1.31
N ALA A 50 -6.20 2.32 2.24
CA ALA A 50 -6.31 2.00 3.66
C ALA A 50 -7.74 1.62 4.05
N SER A 51 -7.86 0.65 4.95
CA SER A 51 -9.12 0.28 5.60
C SER A 51 -8.90 -0.08 7.08
N MET A 52 -9.99 -0.22 7.83
CA MET A 52 -9.90 -0.68 9.22
C MET A 52 -9.57 -2.18 9.27
N ASN A 53 -10.21 -2.95 8.39
CA ASN A 53 -10.05 -4.40 8.29
C ASN A 53 -9.91 -4.84 6.83
N SER A 54 -9.42 -6.06 6.61
CA SER A 54 -9.25 -6.60 5.26
C SER A 54 -10.58 -6.91 4.56
N ASP A 55 -11.64 -7.19 5.31
CA ASP A 55 -12.99 -7.46 4.80
C ASP A 55 -13.77 -6.19 4.43
N ASP A 56 -13.26 -5.00 4.79
CA ASP A 56 -13.79 -3.74 4.29
C ASP A 56 -13.45 -3.49 2.80
N GLN A 57 -12.51 -4.26 2.24
CA GLN A 57 -12.06 -4.11 0.87
C GLN A 57 -13.05 -4.76 -0.11
N ASP A 58 -13.60 -3.95 -1.01
CA ASP A 58 -14.56 -4.43 -2.00
C ASP A 58 -13.87 -5.17 -3.16
N ILE A 59 -13.75 -6.48 -3.02
CA ILE A 59 -13.15 -7.36 -4.03
C ILE A 59 -14.02 -7.44 -5.30
N GLU A 60 -15.34 -7.36 -5.17
CA GLU A 60 -16.26 -7.40 -6.31
C GLU A 60 -16.07 -6.16 -7.19
N GLU A 61 -15.87 -4.99 -6.59
CA GLU A 61 -15.56 -3.75 -7.27
C GLU A 61 -14.24 -3.85 -8.07
N LEU A 62 -13.20 -4.46 -7.49
CA LEU A 62 -11.92 -4.69 -8.18
C LEU A 62 -12.09 -5.60 -9.40
N ILE A 63 -12.84 -6.70 -9.24
CA ILE A 63 -13.10 -7.67 -10.31
C ILE A 63 -13.94 -7.03 -11.43
N SER A 64 -15.01 -6.33 -11.07
CA SER A 64 -15.92 -5.70 -12.04
C SER A 64 -15.22 -4.62 -12.88
N ASN A 65 -14.15 -4.03 -12.32
CA ASN A 65 -13.28 -3.09 -13.01
C ASN A 65 -12.07 -3.75 -13.71
N GLY A 66 -11.98 -5.08 -13.76
CA GLY A 66 -11.07 -5.81 -14.64
C GLY A 66 -9.84 -6.43 -13.96
N LEU A 67 -9.71 -6.33 -12.63
CA LEU A 67 -8.70 -7.07 -11.90
C LEU A 67 -9.10 -8.54 -11.78
N SER A 68 -8.10 -9.41 -11.70
CA SER A 68 -8.28 -10.85 -11.60
C SER A 68 -8.25 -11.28 -10.14
N PHE A 69 -9.17 -12.16 -9.76
CA PHE A 69 -9.18 -12.81 -8.47
C PHE A 69 -9.60 -14.26 -8.66
N ASP A 70 -8.84 -15.18 -8.09
CA ASP A 70 -9.12 -16.61 -8.09
C ASP A 70 -10.02 -16.93 -6.90
N MET A 71 -11.30 -17.22 -7.18
CA MET A 71 -12.30 -17.52 -6.15
C MET A 71 -12.05 -18.85 -5.44
N GLU A 72 -11.37 -19.82 -6.07
CA GLU A 72 -11.08 -21.10 -5.44
C GLU A 72 -9.89 -20.99 -4.49
N LEU A 73 -8.85 -20.29 -4.91
CA LEU A 73 -7.63 -20.09 -4.13
C LEU A 73 -7.69 -18.86 -3.21
N GLN A 74 -8.73 -18.04 -3.31
CA GLN A 74 -8.94 -16.81 -2.54
C GLN A 74 -7.73 -15.87 -2.62
N ARG A 75 -7.24 -15.62 -3.85
CA ARG A 75 -6.04 -14.80 -4.08
C ARG A 75 -6.05 -14.06 -5.41
N SER A 76 -5.15 -13.10 -5.56
CA SER A 76 -4.91 -12.37 -6.79
C SER A 76 -3.42 -12.20 -7.04
N ASP A 77 -3.02 -12.18 -8.31
CA ASP A 77 -1.67 -11.74 -8.73
C ASP A 77 -1.63 -10.22 -9.02
N ASP A 78 -2.80 -9.59 -9.14
CA ASP A 78 -2.94 -8.18 -9.48
C ASP A 78 -2.85 -7.25 -8.26
N PHE A 79 -3.31 -7.74 -7.09
CA PHE A 79 -3.34 -7.01 -5.83
C PHE A 79 -3.18 -7.97 -4.66
N THR A 80 -2.89 -7.42 -3.48
CA THR A 80 -2.97 -8.15 -2.20
C THR A 80 -3.47 -7.23 -1.09
N ILE A 81 -3.83 -7.81 0.05
CA ILE A 81 -4.17 -7.06 1.26
C ILE A 81 -3.12 -7.35 2.32
N VAL A 82 -2.52 -6.30 2.88
CA VAL A 82 -1.51 -6.40 3.94
C VAL A 82 -2.09 -5.86 5.23
N ASN A 83 -2.18 -6.73 6.23
CA ASN A 83 -2.60 -6.38 7.58
C ASN A 83 -1.39 -6.08 8.45
N ARG A 84 -1.42 -4.98 9.20
CA ARG A 84 -0.30 -4.58 10.07
C ARG A 84 0.16 -5.69 11.02
N TYR A 85 -0.81 -6.42 11.58
CA TYR A 85 -0.56 -7.47 12.58
C TYR A 85 -0.67 -8.89 12.01
N GLY A 86 -0.68 -9.05 10.69
CA GLY A 86 -0.86 -10.36 10.04
C GLY A 86 -0.07 -10.57 8.74
N GLY A 87 0.56 -9.52 8.20
CA GLY A 87 1.23 -9.56 6.91
C GLY A 87 0.26 -9.62 5.74
N ALA A 88 0.76 -10.00 4.57
CA ALA A 88 -0.04 -10.17 3.36
C ALA A 88 -0.98 -11.39 3.49
N LEU A 89 -2.26 -11.22 3.12
CA LEU A 89 -3.22 -12.33 3.05
C LEU A 89 -2.79 -13.39 2.03
N TRP A 90 -2.21 -12.95 0.93
CA TRP A 90 -1.53 -13.81 -0.04
C TRP A 90 -0.31 -13.11 -0.63
N PRO A 91 0.75 -13.85 -0.98
CA PRO A 91 1.93 -13.26 -1.58
C PRO A 91 1.69 -12.90 -3.05
N VAL A 92 2.34 -11.83 -3.50
CA VAL A 92 2.47 -11.45 -4.91
C VAL A 92 3.94 -11.26 -5.23
N SER A 93 4.36 -11.56 -6.46
CA SER A 93 5.78 -11.58 -6.83
C SER A 93 6.45 -10.20 -6.84
N TRP A 94 5.66 -9.14 -6.91
CA TRP A 94 6.12 -7.76 -7.08
C TRP A 94 6.10 -6.94 -5.79
N LEU A 95 5.60 -7.47 -4.68
CA LEU A 95 5.50 -6.77 -3.39
C LEU A 95 6.39 -7.43 -2.34
N GLN A 96 7.15 -6.60 -1.63
CA GLN A 96 7.77 -6.96 -0.37
C GLN A 96 7.17 -6.11 0.75
N HIS A 97 7.24 -6.60 1.98
CA HIS A 97 6.82 -5.84 3.13
C HIS A 97 7.58 -6.29 4.39
N ASP A 98 7.64 -5.40 5.37
CA ASP A 98 7.99 -5.72 6.74
C ASP A 98 6.76 -5.52 7.64
N TYR A 99 6.97 -5.12 8.90
CA TYR A 99 5.91 -4.87 9.86
C TYR A 99 5.25 -3.48 9.70
N SER A 100 5.99 -2.53 9.16
CA SER A 100 5.63 -1.11 9.15
C SER A 100 5.39 -0.59 7.74
N PHE A 101 6.06 -1.15 6.74
CA PHE A 101 6.02 -0.68 5.36
C PHE A 101 5.90 -1.83 4.36
N ALA A 102 5.32 -1.51 3.20
CA ALA A 102 5.33 -2.34 2.00
C ALA A 102 5.96 -1.58 0.84
N TRP A 103 6.65 -2.27 -0.07
CA TRP A 103 7.31 -1.64 -1.22
C TRP A 103 7.35 -2.59 -2.42
N HIS A 104 7.33 -2.00 -3.61
CA HIS A 104 7.52 -2.74 -4.85
C HIS A 104 8.96 -3.28 -4.93
N VAL A 105 9.17 -4.44 -5.55
CA VAL A 105 10.52 -5.04 -5.72
C VAL A 105 11.48 -4.18 -6.56
N ASP A 106 10.92 -3.28 -7.36
CA ASP A 106 11.67 -2.29 -8.18
C ASP A 106 11.91 -0.96 -7.44
N ALA A 107 11.47 -0.82 -6.19
CA ALA A 107 11.63 0.43 -5.45
C ALA A 107 13.11 0.75 -5.18
N ASP A 108 13.45 2.04 -5.19
CA ASP A 108 14.83 2.49 -4.93
C ASP A 108 15.29 2.03 -3.53
N GLU A 109 16.40 1.30 -3.50
CA GLU A 109 17.01 0.70 -2.31
C GLU A 109 17.25 1.73 -1.20
N ASN A 110 17.55 2.98 -1.56
CA ASN A 110 17.72 4.03 -0.57
C ASN A 110 16.45 4.16 0.27
N PHE A 111 15.27 4.29 -0.36
CA PHE A 111 14.01 4.43 0.37
C PHE A 111 13.64 3.17 1.16
N ILE A 112 13.99 1.98 0.66
CA ILE A 112 13.81 0.72 1.39
C ILE A 112 14.63 0.73 2.68
N GLU A 113 15.90 1.12 2.61
CA GLU A 113 16.75 1.23 3.80
C GLU A 113 16.24 2.29 4.78
N LYS A 114 15.64 3.38 4.28
CA LYS A 114 14.96 4.37 5.13
C LYS A 114 13.81 3.74 5.93
N ALA A 115 12.93 2.99 5.26
CA ALA A 115 11.81 2.30 5.90
C ALA A 115 12.28 1.31 6.99
N LYS A 116 13.27 0.48 6.66
CA LYS A 116 13.87 -0.46 7.62
C LYS A 116 14.53 0.24 8.81
N ALA A 117 15.03 1.45 8.63
CA ALA A 117 15.61 2.24 9.73
C ALA A 117 14.52 2.79 10.66
N VAL A 118 13.35 3.17 10.14
CA VAL A 118 12.20 3.61 10.95
C VAL A 118 11.75 2.52 11.90
N ASP A 119 11.72 1.26 11.46
CA ASP A 119 11.32 0.11 12.30
C ASP A 119 12.24 -0.10 13.52
N LYS A 120 13.46 0.44 13.47
CA LYS A 120 14.45 0.38 14.57
C LYS A 120 14.41 1.60 15.48
N MET A 121 13.60 2.62 15.17
CA MET A 121 13.50 3.83 15.98
C MET A 121 12.66 3.60 17.23
N THR A 122 13.01 4.29 18.31
CA THR A 122 12.16 4.33 19.50
C THR A 122 10.94 5.23 19.24
N MET A 123 9.84 4.96 19.94
CA MET A 123 8.64 5.81 19.88
C MET A 123 8.92 7.25 20.28
N GLU A 124 9.85 7.48 21.22
CA GLU A 124 10.33 8.81 21.59
C GLU A 124 10.95 9.53 20.38
N LYS A 125 11.85 8.86 19.65
CA LYS A 125 12.47 9.46 18.46
C LYS A 125 11.46 9.74 17.35
N ILE A 126 10.47 8.86 17.19
CA ILE A 126 9.37 9.06 16.23
C ILE A 126 8.52 10.27 16.64
N ALA A 127 8.23 10.43 17.94
CA ALA A 127 7.50 11.59 18.45
C ALA A 127 8.25 12.90 18.21
N ASP A 128 9.56 12.95 18.51
CA ASP A 128 10.39 14.13 18.23
C ASP A 128 10.34 14.52 16.74
N LEU A 129 10.49 13.54 15.84
CA LEU A 129 10.44 13.78 14.40
C LEU A 129 9.06 14.27 13.94
N PHE A 130 7.99 13.77 14.57
CA PHE A 130 6.64 14.21 14.29
C PHE A 130 6.40 15.66 14.75
N GLU A 131 6.94 16.05 15.92
CA GLU A 131 6.93 17.45 16.38
C GLU A 131 7.70 18.38 15.43
N ASP A 132 8.79 17.88 14.83
CA ASP A 132 9.55 18.57 13.78
C ASP A 132 8.83 18.59 12.40
N GLY A 133 7.63 18.04 12.32
CA GLY A 133 6.80 18.02 11.11
C GLY A 133 7.11 16.88 10.13
N ILE A 134 7.92 15.90 10.53
CA ILE A 134 8.28 14.72 9.72
C ILE A 134 7.32 13.58 10.07
N ASN A 135 6.36 13.31 9.18
CA ASN A 135 5.39 12.23 9.36
C ASN A 135 5.92 10.88 8.85
N LEU A 136 6.42 10.04 9.77
CA LEU A 136 6.90 8.68 9.46
C LEU A 136 5.77 7.65 9.24
N PHE A 137 4.51 8.01 9.49
CA PHE A 137 3.33 7.16 9.22
C PHE A 137 2.75 7.41 7.82
N SER A 138 3.63 7.69 6.85
CA SER A 138 3.27 8.02 5.49
C SER A 138 4.31 7.50 4.50
N THR A 139 4.07 7.68 3.21
CA THR A 139 5.01 7.27 2.15
C THR A 139 6.34 8.01 2.30
N ILE A 140 7.46 7.28 2.29
CA ILE A 140 8.79 7.89 2.43
C ILE A 140 9.22 8.49 1.09
N ARG A 141 8.96 9.80 0.90
CA ARG A 141 9.25 10.53 -0.36
C ARG A 141 10.57 11.30 -0.36
N SER A 142 11.00 11.81 0.80
CA SER A 142 12.28 12.50 0.99
C SER A 142 12.50 12.76 2.48
N TRP A 143 13.74 12.59 2.95
CA TRP A 143 14.23 13.10 4.24
C TRP A 143 15.59 13.76 4.01
#